data_AF-A0A1G6QB70-F1
#
_entry.id   AF-A0A1G6QB70-F1
#
_cell.length_a   1.000
_cell.length_b   1.000
_cell.length_c   1.000
_cell.angle_alpha   90.00
_cell.angle_beta   90.00
_cell.angle_gamma   90.00
#
_symmetry.space_group_name_H-M   'P 1'
#
loop_
_entity.id
_entity.type
_entity.pdbx_description
1 polymer ?
#
loop_
_entity_poly.entity_id
_entity_poly.type
_entity_poly.pdbx_seq_one_letter_code
_entity_poly.pdbx_strand_id
1 'polypeptide(L)'
;MRTLVALASLGMLTAGMLAGCAESKQAPVSAEFTSTVTSLLGAVDGSARPTFDALTCGSVFDASGNDLVAMWADATVRDVSAAELRAAGIKAGWQPQVAEGFDLVLIGPHEVKFALKGDKVRAELAKCSISGRHQELSIDLRPDLTAEQQRAMSPGFAAAARAAKGVAEIAGEPVDVKTFPASGQITDAPDVSLTTCGAGGGARGARWYASTRQGITAAPDLKQRVLDYLGPEWTVDPREGQPGYLAASRPADQVGFTVSLRTPKNAGAEMELVANGECVLVAGP
;
A
#
# COMPACT_ATOMS: atom_id res chain seq x y z
N MET A 1 -8.16 -41.84 62.27
CA MET A 1 -7.58 -40.49 62.41
C MET A 1 -8.02 -39.67 61.22
N ARG A 2 -8.60 -38.50 61.49
CA ARG A 2 -9.27 -37.62 60.53
C ARG A 2 -8.25 -36.90 59.66
N THR A 3 -8.45 -36.89 58.35
CA THR A 3 -7.81 -35.90 57.47
C THR A 3 -8.86 -35.38 56.49
N LEU A 4 -9.27 -34.13 56.70
CA LEU A 4 -10.09 -33.35 55.78
C LEU A 4 -9.29 -33.13 54.49
N VAL A 5 -9.92 -33.36 53.34
CA VAL A 5 -9.44 -32.86 52.05
C VAL A 5 -10.38 -31.74 51.64
N ALA A 6 -9.83 -30.54 51.58
CA ALA A 6 -10.52 -29.30 51.23
C ALA A 6 -10.84 -29.27 49.74
N LEU A 7 -12.10 -28.98 49.40
CA LEU A 7 -12.50 -28.52 48.07
C LEU A 7 -11.90 -27.12 47.86
N ALA A 8 -10.95 -26.99 46.94
CA ALA A 8 -10.53 -25.72 46.39
C ALA A 8 -11.38 -25.43 45.15
N SER A 9 -12.27 -24.46 45.28
CA SER A 9 -13.13 -23.92 44.23
C SER A 9 -12.28 -23.31 43.12
N LEU A 10 -12.30 -23.91 41.92
CA LEU A 10 -11.84 -23.25 40.70
C LEU A 10 -12.88 -22.16 40.35
N GLY A 11 -12.67 -20.96 40.89
CA GLY A 11 -13.37 -19.76 40.44
C GLY A 11 -12.89 -19.41 39.04
N MET A 12 -13.71 -19.72 38.03
CA MET A 12 -13.61 -19.14 36.69
C MET A 12 -13.71 -17.62 36.82
N LEU A 13 -12.57 -16.93 36.84
CA LEU A 13 -12.47 -15.51 36.54
C LEU A 13 -12.58 -15.35 35.02
N THR A 14 -13.78 -15.55 34.49
CA THR A 14 -14.19 -14.96 33.21
C THR A 14 -14.35 -13.46 33.46
N ALA A 15 -13.22 -12.75 33.52
CA ALA A 15 -13.21 -11.32 33.27
C ALA A 15 -13.67 -11.14 31.83
N GLY A 16 -14.94 -10.81 31.65
CA GLY A 16 -15.50 -10.39 30.39
C GLY A 16 -14.71 -9.18 29.91
N MET A 17 -13.77 -9.42 28.99
CA MET A 17 -13.23 -8.38 28.12
C MET A 17 -14.37 -7.99 27.17
N LEU A 18 -15.34 -7.25 27.69
CA LEU A 18 -16.17 -6.38 26.87
C LEU A 18 -15.21 -5.34 26.31
N ALA A 19 -14.72 -5.57 25.11
CA ALA A 19 -14.07 -4.52 24.33
C ALA A 19 -15.10 -3.39 24.20
N GLY A 20 -14.98 -2.37 25.04
CA GLY A 20 -15.89 -1.23 25.07
C GLY A 20 -15.77 -0.47 23.76
N CYS A 21 -16.68 -0.73 22.83
CA CYS A 21 -16.87 0.17 21.71
C CYS A 21 -17.41 1.48 22.28
N ALA A 22 -16.71 2.60 22.09
CA ALA A 22 -17.28 3.88 22.48
C ALA A 22 -18.55 4.12 21.63
N GLU A 23 -19.58 4.69 22.27
CA GLU A 23 -20.80 5.10 21.59
C GLU A 23 -20.47 6.12 20.48
N SER A 24 -20.96 5.87 19.26
CA SER A 24 -20.78 6.80 18.14
C SER A 24 -21.71 8.00 18.31
N LYS A 25 -21.14 9.20 18.24
CA LYS A 25 -21.87 10.47 18.35
C LYS A 25 -21.61 11.32 17.11
N GLN A 26 -22.54 12.22 16.81
CA GLN A 26 -22.34 13.19 15.73
C GLN A 26 -21.07 14.01 15.99
N ALA A 27 -20.28 14.19 14.94
CA ALA A 27 -19.07 14.98 14.93
C ALA A 27 -19.15 16.08 13.86
N PRO A 28 -18.36 17.17 13.96
CA PRO A 28 -18.24 18.12 12.88
C PRO A 28 -17.50 17.50 11.69
N VAL A 29 -17.98 17.79 10.48
CA VAL A 29 -17.27 17.46 9.24
C VAL A 29 -16.14 18.47 9.05
N SER A 30 -14.93 18.00 8.75
CA SER A 30 -13.78 18.88 8.53
C SER A 30 -13.93 19.71 7.25
N ALA A 31 -13.52 20.99 7.29
CA ALA A 31 -13.54 21.87 6.12
C ALA A 31 -12.63 21.36 4.99
N GLU A 32 -11.52 20.71 5.34
CA GLU A 32 -10.60 20.07 4.42
C GLU A 32 -11.29 18.98 3.60
N PHE A 33 -11.96 18.02 4.26
CA PHE A 33 -12.75 16.98 3.59
C PHE A 33 -13.84 17.57 2.70
N THR A 34 -14.62 18.53 3.21
CA THR A 34 -15.68 19.21 2.44
C THR A 34 -15.12 19.87 1.18
N SER A 35 -14.00 20.58 1.30
CA SER A 35 -13.34 21.27 0.18
C SER A 35 -12.81 20.27 -0.85
N THR A 36 -12.11 19.22 -0.41
CA THR A 36 -11.54 18.19 -1.27
C THR A 36 -12.62 17.48 -2.09
N VAL A 37 -13.73 17.07 -1.47
CA VAL A 37 -14.85 16.40 -2.17
C VAL A 37 -15.57 17.36 -3.10
N THR A 38 -15.91 18.56 -2.62
CA THR A 38 -16.63 19.56 -3.43
C THR A 38 -15.82 20.02 -4.63
N SER A 39 -14.49 20.13 -4.50
CA SER A 39 -13.61 20.50 -5.61
C SER A 39 -13.60 19.46 -6.71
N LEU A 40 -13.55 18.16 -6.37
CA LEU A 40 -13.57 17.09 -7.37
C LEU A 40 -14.94 17.01 -8.06
N LEU A 41 -16.03 17.01 -7.28
CA LEU A 41 -17.39 16.98 -7.83
C LEU A 41 -17.68 18.21 -8.70
N GLY A 42 -17.32 19.41 -8.22
CA GLY A 42 -17.53 20.65 -8.98
C GLY A 42 -16.73 20.74 -10.28
N ALA A 43 -15.64 19.97 -10.41
CA ALA A 43 -14.85 19.91 -11.64
C ALA A 43 -15.55 19.12 -12.77
N VAL A 44 -16.52 18.25 -12.44
CA VAL A 44 -17.23 17.39 -13.40
C VAL A 44 -18.74 17.63 -13.44
N ASP A 45 -19.34 18.02 -12.31
CA ASP A 45 -20.77 18.28 -12.17
C ASP A 45 -21.00 19.41 -11.16
N GLY A 46 -21.12 20.64 -11.67
CA GLY A 46 -21.44 21.83 -10.84
C GLY A 46 -22.84 21.80 -10.22
N SER A 47 -23.71 20.87 -10.64
CA SER A 47 -25.05 20.68 -10.08
C SER A 47 -25.06 19.67 -8.93
N ALA A 48 -24.02 18.84 -8.78
CA ALA A 48 -23.91 17.89 -7.68
C ALA A 48 -24.04 18.60 -6.32
N ARG A 49 -24.80 18.00 -5.42
CA ARG A 49 -25.05 18.48 -4.05
C ARG A 49 -24.68 17.38 -3.06
N PRO A 50 -23.39 17.26 -2.69
CA PRO A 50 -22.98 16.28 -1.70
C PRO A 50 -23.63 16.59 -0.34
N THR A 51 -24.12 15.56 0.32
CA THR A 51 -24.54 15.60 1.72
C THR A 51 -23.40 15.05 2.57
N PHE A 52 -23.02 15.78 3.62
CA PHE A 52 -21.87 15.43 4.46
C PHE A 52 -22.31 15.03 5.85
N ASP A 53 -21.74 13.95 6.36
CA ASP A 53 -21.97 13.45 7.71
C ASP A 53 -20.67 13.00 8.37
N ALA A 54 -20.67 12.97 9.70
CA ALA A 54 -19.52 12.53 10.47
C ALA A 54 -19.94 11.96 11.83
N LEU A 55 -19.30 10.86 12.22
CA LEU A 55 -19.48 10.21 13.51
C LEU A 55 -18.13 9.96 14.19
N THR A 56 -18.13 10.00 15.52
CA THR A 56 -17.01 9.49 16.30
C THR A 56 -16.88 7.97 16.14
N CYS A 57 -15.66 7.48 16.00
CA CYS A 57 -15.36 6.08 15.66
C CYS A 57 -14.27 5.45 16.54
N GLY A 58 -13.90 6.08 17.65
CA GLY A 58 -12.89 5.58 18.59
C GLY A 58 -13.34 4.43 19.51
N SER A 59 -12.36 3.83 20.16
CA SER A 59 -12.44 2.90 21.28
C SER A 59 -12.50 3.65 22.61
N VAL A 60 -13.07 3.04 23.66
CA VAL A 60 -12.98 3.60 25.03
C VAL A 60 -11.54 3.70 25.55
N PHE A 61 -10.60 3.01 24.90
CA PHE A 61 -9.17 3.02 25.22
C PHE A 61 -8.40 4.10 24.47
N ASP A 62 -9.02 4.79 23.51
CA ASP A 62 -8.36 5.88 22.82
C ASP A 62 -8.25 7.10 23.74
N ALA A 63 -7.15 7.85 23.61
CA ALA A 63 -6.99 9.11 24.32
C ALA A 63 -8.21 10.00 24.01
N SER A 64 -8.78 10.63 25.05
CA SER A 64 -9.96 11.48 24.90
C SER A 64 -9.67 12.65 23.97
N GLY A 65 -10.06 12.50 22.72
CA GLY A 65 -9.95 13.51 21.69
C GLY A 65 -11.05 13.29 20.66
N ASN A 66 -11.76 14.35 20.31
CA ASN A 66 -12.77 14.36 19.24
C ASN A 66 -12.14 14.16 17.84
N ASP A 67 -10.90 13.68 17.77
CA ASP A 67 -10.11 13.59 16.55
C ASP A 67 -10.33 12.26 15.81
N LEU A 68 -10.92 11.27 16.49
CA LEU A 68 -11.27 9.98 15.92
C LEU A 68 -12.66 10.02 15.28
N VAL A 69 -12.69 10.49 14.05
CA VAL A 69 -13.91 10.72 13.27
C VAL A 69 -13.86 9.91 11.98
N ALA A 70 -14.99 9.27 11.66
CA ALA A 70 -15.31 8.81 10.33
C ALA A 70 -16.27 9.83 9.73
N MET A 71 -15.87 10.44 8.60
CA MET A 71 -16.70 11.35 7.84
C MET A 71 -16.91 10.83 6.43
N TRP A 72 -18.10 11.06 5.90
CA TRP A 72 -18.43 10.66 4.54
C TRP A 72 -19.27 11.72 3.85
N ALA A 73 -19.27 11.64 2.53
CA ALA A 73 -20.12 12.45 1.68
C ALA A 73 -20.79 11.56 0.64
N ASP A 74 -22.09 11.69 0.49
CA ASP A 74 -22.86 11.00 -0.53
C ASP A 74 -23.39 12.02 -1.54
N ALA A 75 -23.30 11.69 -2.83
CA ALA A 75 -23.83 12.52 -3.91
C ALA A 75 -24.37 11.64 -5.04
N THR A 76 -25.20 12.24 -5.89
CA THR A 76 -25.57 11.68 -7.19
C THR A 76 -24.99 12.59 -8.27
N VAL A 77 -24.25 12.00 -9.21
CA VAL A 77 -23.74 12.69 -10.40
C VAL A 77 -24.57 12.27 -11.61
N ARG A 78 -25.01 13.23 -12.42
CA ARG A 78 -25.82 12.96 -13.62
C ARG A 78 -25.02 13.23 -14.87
N ASP A 79 -25.14 12.35 -15.85
CA ASP A 79 -24.49 12.50 -17.17
C ASP A 79 -22.95 12.60 -17.09
N VAL A 80 -22.34 12.15 -16.00
CA VAL A 80 -20.88 12.06 -15.82
C VAL A 80 -20.44 10.61 -15.85
N SER A 81 -19.53 10.29 -16.77
CA SER A 81 -18.95 8.96 -16.88
C SER A 81 -17.83 8.73 -15.85
N ALA A 82 -17.57 7.46 -15.53
CA ALA A 82 -16.42 7.06 -14.72
C ALA A 82 -15.08 7.56 -15.32
N ALA A 83 -14.97 7.62 -16.66
CA ALA A 83 -13.78 8.09 -17.35
C ALA A 83 -13.54 9.60 -17.15
N GLU A 84 -14.60 10.42 -17.19
CA GLU A 84 -14.51 11.85 -16.93
C GLU A 84 -14.12 12.14 -15.47
N LEU A 85 -14.76 11.46 -14.52
CA LEU A 85 -14.38 11.53 -13.10
C LEU A 85 -12.94 11.09 -12.87
N ARG A 86 -12.49 10.01 -13.53
CA ARG A 86 -11.10 9.55 -13.46
C ARG A 86 -10.13 10.60 -13.97
N ALA A 87 -10.41 11.19 -15.13
CA ALA A 87 -9.55 12.22 -15.72
C ALA A 87 -9.48 13.48 -14.85
N ALA A 88 -10.61 13.93 -14.30
CA ALA A 88 -10.67 15.04 -13.35
C ALA A 88 -9.91 14.73 -12.06
N GLY A 89 -10.07 13.52 -11.52
CA GLY A 89 -9.34 13.02 -10.37
C GLY A 89 -7.83 13.03 -10.59
N ILE A 90 -7.35 12.43 -11.67
CA ILE A 90 -5.92 12.40 -12.04
C ILE A 90 -5.37 13.83 -12.12
N LYS A 91 -6.08 14.72 -12.84
CA LYS A 91 -5.68 16.14 -12.96
C LYS A 91 -5.65 16.84 -11.60
N ALA A 92 -6.52 16.47 -10.67
CA ALA A 92 -6.56 17.02 -9.31
C ALA A 92 -5.58 16.32 -8.35
N GLY A 93 -4.70 15.43 -8.83
CA GLY A 93 -3.73 14.74 -7.98
C GLY A 93 -4.27 13.48 -7.28
N TRP A 94 -5.40 12.92 -7.71
CA TRP A 94 -5.97 11.70 -7.14
C TRP A 94 -5.43 10.46 -7.86
N GLN A 95 -5.05 9.44 -7.10
CA GLN A 95 -4.57 8.16 -7.60
C GLN A 95 -5.74 7.22 -7.86
N PRO A 96 -5.98 6.78 -9.11
CA PRO A 96 -6.93 5.72 -9.40
C PRO A 96 -6.57 4.40 -8.73
N GLN A 97 -7.59 3.65 -8.33
CA GLN A 97 -7.49 2.35 -7.70
C GLN A 97 -8.32 1.32 -8.46
N VAL A 98 -7.85 0.08 -8.48
CA VAL A 98 -8.65 -1.10 -8.78
C VAL A 98 -9.38 -1.50 -7.50
N ALA A 99 -10.71 -1.63 -7.60
CA ALA A 99 -11.56 -2.11 -6.53
C ALA A 99 -12.74 -2.89 -7.13
N GLU A 100 -13.08 -4.04 -6.54
CA GLU A 100 -14.21 -4.86 -7.02
C GLU A 100 -15.55 -4.19 -6.68
N GLY A 101 -16.50 -4.21 -7.63
CA GLY A 101 -17.87 -3.75 -7.39
C GLY A 101 -18.10 -2.23 -7.50
N PHE A 102 -17.10 -1.49 -7.96
CA PHE A 102 -17.15 -0.04 -8.23
C PHE A 102 -16.71 0.26 -9.66
N ASP A 103 -17.29 1.29 -10.26
CA ASP A 103 -16.92 1.75 -11.60
C ASP A 103 -15.64 2.59 -11.58
N LEU A 104 -15.39 3.27 -10.46
CA LEU A 104 -14.18 4.05 -10.22
C LEU A 104 -13.92 4.11 -8.72
N VAL A 105 -12.67 3.95 -8.32
CA VAL A 105 -12.19 4.35 -6.98
C VAL A 105 -10.94 5.21 -7.14
N LEU A 106 -10.85 6.27 -6.34
CA LEU A 106 -9.75 7.21 -6.28
C LEU A 106 -9.30 7.37 -4.82
N ILE A 107 -8.00 7.55 -4.61
CA ILE A 107 -7.44 8.04 -3.34
C ILE A 107 -6.85 9.41 -3.59
N GLY A 108 -7.37 10.41 -2.90
CA GLY A 108 -7.01 11.82 -3.05
C GLY A 108 -6.13 12.36 -1.95
N PRO A 109 -5.96 13.69 -1.92
CA PRO A 109 -5.39 14.40 -0.79
C PRO A 109 -6.05 14.00 0.52
N HIS A 110 -5.25 14.02 1.58
CA HIS A 110 -5.58 13.66 2.95
C HIS A 110 -6.15 12.23 3.10
N GLU A 111 -5.80 11.35 2.16
CA GLU A 111 -6.26 9.97 2.11
C GLU A 111 -7.78 9.82 1.95
N VAL A 112 -8.44 10.85 1.43
CA VAL A 112 -9.85 10.78 1.07
C VAL A 112 -10.04 9.71 0.01
N LYS A 113 -10.88 8.72 0.30
CA LYS A 113 -11.33 7.72 -0.65
C LYS A 113 -12.55 8.26 -1.36
N PHE A 114 -12.63 8.11 -2.67
CA PHE A 114 -13.77 8.53 -3.47
C PHE A 114 -14.13 7.39 -4.40
N ALA A 115 -15.40 6.98 -4.42
CA ALA A 115 -15.87 5.87 -5.23
C ALA A 115 -17.14 6.24 -6.00
N LEU A 116 -17.25 5.70 -7.21
CA LEU A 116 -18.43 5.76 -8.06
C LEU A 116 -19.01 4.35 -8.23
N LYS A 117 -20.33 4.24 -8.08
CA LYS A 117 -21.10 3.03 -8.41
C LYS A 117 -22.43 3.42 -9.05
N GLY A 118 -22.55 3.20 -10.35
CA GLY A 118 -23.62 3.76 -11.18
C GLY A 118 -23.53 5.29 -11.19
N ASP A 119 -24.59 5.95 -10.73
CA ASP A 119 -24.68 7.40 -10.58
C ASP A 119 -24.38 7.89 -9.15
N LYS A 120 -24.08 6.96 -8.23
CA LYS A 120 -23.84 7.28 -6.83
C LYS A 120 -22.36 7.44 -6.55
N VAL A 121 -22.03 8.57 -5.96
CA VAL A 121 -20.70 8.87 -5.43
C VAL A 121 -20.73 8.74 -3.92
N ARG A 122 -19.70 8.09 -3.38
CA ARG A 122 -19.39 8.10 -1.96
C ARG A 122 -17.95 8.51 -1.75
N ALA A 123 -17.71 9.47 -0.88
CA ALA A 123 -16.38 9.83 -0.41
C ALA A 123 -16.26 9.57 1.09
N GLU A 124 -15.10 9.09 1.54
CA GLU A 124 -14.86 8.74 2.93
C GLU A 124 -13.47 9.19 3.39
N LEU A 125 -13.41 9.69 4.62
CA LEU A 125 -12.17 9.91 5.36
C LEU A 125 -12.37 9.41 6.78
N ALA A 126 -11.45 8.59 7.26
CA ALA A 126 -11.54 8.06 8.60
C ALA A 126 -10.20 8.14 9.32
N LYS A 127 -10.25 8.68 10.54
CA LYS A 127 -9.14 8.71 11.48
C LYS A 127 -9.46 7.80 12.66
N CYS A 128 -9.82 6.55 12.38
CA CYS A 128 -10.33 5.63 13.41
C CYS A 128 -9.28 4.60 13.81
N SER A 129 -9.16 4.33 15.11
CA SER A 129 -8.36 3.21 15.64
C SER A 129 -8.99 1.85 15.28
N ILE A 130 -10.32 1.81 15.14
CA ILE A 130 -11.09 0.64 14.70
C ILE A 130 -11.40 0.79 13.21
N SER A 131 -10.66 0.04 12.39
CA SER A 131 -10.85 0.02 10.94
C SER A 131 -12.25 -0.50 10.55
N GLY A 132 -12.83 0.06 9.49
CA GLY A 132 -14.09 -0.41 8.89
C GLY A 132 -15.40 0.06 9.57
N ARG A 133 -15.35 0.66 10.77
CA ARG A 133 -16.57 1.20 11.39
C ARG A 133 -17.02 2.45 10.64
N HIS A 134 -18.26 2.43 10.12
CA HIS A 134 -18.87 3.50 9.32
C HIS A 134 -18.14 3.81 8.00
N GLN A 135 -17.40 2.84 7.45
CA GLN A 135 -16.65 2.97 6.20
C GLN A 135 -17.03 1.86 5.21
N GLU A 136 -17.70 2.22 4.13
CA GLU A 136 -17.99 1.34 3.00
C GLU A 136 -16.77 1.16 2.10
N LEU A 137 -15.83 2.12 2.11
CA LEU A 137 -14.61 2.09 1.29
C LEU A 137 -13.42 1.52 2.07
N SER A 138 -13.68 0.79 3.16
CA SER A 138 -12.70 -0.03 3.87
C SER A 138 -12.49 -1.39 3.18
N ILE A 139 -12.13 -1.33 1.90
CA ILE A 139 -11.95 -2.48 1.00
C ILE A 139 -10.49 -2.57 0.53
N ASP A 140 -10.13 -3.68 -0.11
CA ASP A 140 -8.82 -3.86 -0.72
C ASP A 140 -8.68 -2.95 -1.95
N LEU A 141 -7.76 -1.99 -1.87
CA LEU A 141 -7.46 -1.04 -2.92
C LEU A 141 -6.04 -1.26 -3.41
N ARG A 142 -5.88 -1.31 -4.73
CA ARG A 142 -4.56 -1.37 -5.39
C ARG A 142 -4.46 -0.25 -6.41
N PRO A 143 -3.34 0.49 -6.48
CA PRO A 143 -3.17 1.52 -7.49
C PRO A 143 -3.40 0.98 -8.90
N ASP A 144 -4.20 1.70 -9.67
CA ASP A 144 -4.33 1.52 -11.11
C ASP A 144 -3.46 2.58 -11.81
N LEU A 145 -2.34 2.13 -12.39
CA LEU A 145 -1.31 3.02 -12.93
C LEU A 145 -1.81 3.77 -14.17
N THR A 146 -1.59 5.08 -14.21
CA THR A 146 -1.76 5.84 -15.47
C THR A 146 -0.67 5.46 -16.47
N ALA A 147 -0.88 5.77 -17.75
CA ALA A 147 0.12 5.53 -18.79
C ALA A 147 1.43 6.29 -18.50
N GLU A 148 1.35 7.50 -17.95
CA GLU A 148 2.50 8.30 -17.51
C GLU A 148 3.26 7.62 -16.38
N GLN A 149 2.55 7.10 -15.38
CA GLN A 149 3.16 6.38 -14.27
C GLN A 149 3.85 5.11 -14.73
N GLN A 150 3.20 4.33 -15.61
CA GLN A 150 3.81 3.14 -16.20
C GLN A 150 5.11 3.51 -16.90
N ARG A 151 5.09 4.51 -17.80
CA ARG A 151 6.29 4.98 -18.51
C ARG A 151 7.40 5.45 -17.57
N ALA A 152 7.06 6.15 -16.50
CA ALA A 152 8.03 6.66 -15.53
C ALA A 152 8.63 5.55 -14.65
N MET A 153 7.86 4.51 -14.31
CA MET A 153 8.34 3.38 -13.49
C MET A 153 9.14 2.35 -14.30
N SER A 154 8.85 2.20 -15.60
CA SER A 154 9.43 1.14 -16.44
C SER A 154 10.97 1.09 -16.43
N PRO A 155 11.73 2.20 -16.52
CA PRO A 155 13.19 2.14 -16.51
C PRO A 155 13.76 1.51 -15.23
N GLY A 156 13.24 1.93 -14.08
CA GLY A 156 13.65 1.42 -12.78
C GLY A 156 13.26 -0.04 -12.58
N PHE A 157 12.01 -0.40 -12.91
CA PHE A 157 11.58 -1.79 -12.83
C PHE A 157 12.38 -2.72 -13.75
N ALA A 158 12.68 -2.27 -14.98
CA ALA A 158 13.51 -3.03 -15.92
C ALA A 158 14.96 -3.20 -15.41
N ALA A 159 15.53 -2.18 -14.77
CA ALA A 159 16.84 -2.29 -14.13
C ALA A 159 16.85 -3.30 -12.99
N ALA A 160 15.82 -3.28 -12.14
CA ALA A 160 15.64 -4.26 -11.07
C ALA A 160 15.46 -5.69 -11.61
N ALA A 161 14.64 -5.88 -12.64
CA ALA A 161 14.42 -7.18 -13.27
C ALA A 161 15.71 -7.76 -13.87
N ARG A 162 16.54 -6.93 -14.52
CA ARG A 162 17.86 -7.34 -15.01
C ARG A 162 18.80 -7.73 -13.87
N ALA A 163 18.86 -6.94 -12.80
CA ALA A 163 19.68 -7.24 -11.63
C ALA A 163 19.24 -8.55 -10.96
N ALA A 164 17.93 -8.73 -10.73
CA ALA A 164 17.37 -9.94 -10.15
C ALA A 164 17.69 -11.18 -10.99
N LYS A 165 17.53 -11.08 -12.32
CA LYS A 165 17.88 -12.17 -13.25
C LYS A 165 19.35 -12.56 -13.14
N GLY A 166 20.27 -11.58 -13.22
CA GLY A 166 21.71 -11.89 -13.16
C GLY A 166 22.14 -12.44 -11.80
N VAL A 167 21.58 -11.93 -10.71
CA VAL A 167 21.84 -12.47 -9.37
C VAL A 167 21.34 -13.90 -9.23
N ALA A 168 20.14 -14.22 -9.74
CA ALA A 168 19.61 -15.57 -9.76
C ALA A 168 20.49 -16.52 -10.60
N GLU A 169 20.92 -16.09 -11.79
CA GLU A 169 21.82 -16.87 -12.65
C GLU A 169 23.17 -17.16 -11.97
N ILE A 170 23.72 -16.20 -11.22
CA ILE A 170 24.95 -16.41 -10.43
C ILE A 170 24.75 -17.45 -9.33
N ALA A 171 23.57 -17.44 -8.70
CA ALA A 171 23.16 -18.43 -7.70
C ALA A 171 22.78 -19.79 -8.30
N GLY A 172 22.74 -19.91 -9.64
CA GLY A 172 22.42 -21.15 -10.35
C GLY A 172 20.93 -21.46 -10.42
N GLU A 173 20.06 -20.48 -10.18
CA GLU A 173 18.61 -20.65 -10.11
C GLU A 173 17.89 -19.74 -11.11
N PRO A 174 16.73 -20.13 -11.64
CA PRO A 174 15.90 -19.22 -12.43
C PRO A 174 15.31 -18.12 -11.53
N VAL A 175 15.17 -16.90 -12.06
CA VAL A 175 14.43 -15.83 -11.39
C VAL A 175 12.92 -16.10 -11.49
N ASP A 176 12.17 -15.73 -10.46
CA ASP A 176 10.71 -15.75 -10.49
C ASP A 176 10.17 -14.73 -11.50
N VAL A 177 9.71 -15.24 -12.65
CA VAL A 177 9.21 -14.43 -13.77
C VAL A 177 7.88 -13.72 -13.48
N LYS A 178 7.14 -14.12 -12.44
CA LYS A 178 5.92 -13.40 -12.04
C LYS A 178 6.23 -12.14 -11.23
N THR A 179 7.41 -12.08 -10.63
CA THR A 179 7.93 -10.92 -9.88
C THR A 179 8.89 -10.08 -10.73
N PHE A 180 9.76 -10.73 -11.52
CA PHE A 180 10.77 -10.12 -12.37
C PHE A 180 10.71 -10.70 -13.80
N PRO A 181 9.76 -10.24 -14.64
CA PRO A 181 9.58 -10.76 -15.99
C PRO A 181 10.74 -10.36 -16.91
N ALA A 182 11.01 -11.21 -17.91
CA ALA A 182 12.06 -10.95 -18.91
C ALA A 182 11.79 -9.69 -19.76
N SER A 183 10.53 -9.27 -19.90
CA SER A 183 10.15 -8.04 -20.59
C SER A 183 10.60 -6.77 -19.87
N GLY A 184 10.87 -6.86 -18.56
CA GLY A 184 11.15 -5.71 -17.69
C GLY A 184 9.97 -4.75 -17.57
N GLN A 185 8.74 -5.17 -17.91
CA GLN A 185 7.54 -4.35 -17.77
C GLN A 185 6.77 -4.72 -16.51
N ILE A 186 6.35 -3.71 -15.75
CA ILE A 186 5.61 -3.90 -14.50
C ILE A 186 4.23 -4.54 -14.74
N THR A 187 3.63 -4.30 -15.92
CA THR A 187 2.34 -4.89 -16.32
C THR A 187 2.41 -6.40 -16.53
N ASP A 188 3.61 -6.94 -16.76
CA ASP A 188 3.82 -8.38 -16.97
C ASP A 188 4.22 -9.09 -15.65
N ALA A 189 4.21 -8.36 -14.53
CA ALA A 189 4.66 -8.82 -13.22
C ALA A 189 3.50 -8.88 -12.21
N PRO A 190 2.63 -9.91 -12.28
CA PRO A 190 1.41 -9.97 -11.47
C PRO A 190 1.65 -10.05 -9.96
N ASP A 191 2.84 -10.49 -9.52
CA ASP A 191 3.19 -10.64 -8.10
C ASP A 191 3.89 -9.38 -7.54
N VAL A 192 4.06 -8.34 -8.37
CA VAL A 192 4.54 -7.02 -7.90
C VAL A 192 3.43 -6.32 -7.13
N SER A 193 3.78 -5.87 -5.92
CA SER A 193 2.89 -5.10 -5.08
C SER A 193 2.93 -3.62 -5.44
N LEU A 194 1.76 -3.05 -5.73
CA LEU A 194 1.59 -1.61 -5.90
C LEU A 194 0.99 -1.01 -4.62
N THR A 195 1.54 0.11 -4.16
CA THR A 195 1.03 0.83 -2.99
C THR A 195 0.84 2.31 -3.31
N THR A 196 -0.24 2.89 -2.79
CA THR A 196 -0.47 4.33 -2.90
C THR A 196 0.57 5.08 -2.06
N CYS A 197 1.11 6.16 -2.60
CA CYS A 197 2.12 7.00 -1.96
C CYS A 197 1.84 8.49 -2.19
N GLY A 198 2.67 9.37 -1.64
CA GLY A 198 2.55 10.82 -1.74
C GLY A 198 2.41 11.50 -0.37
N ALA A 199 2.59 12.82 -0.35
CA ALA A 199 2.38 13.60 0.86
C ALA A 199 0.91 13.59 1.26
N GLY A 200 0.63 13.68 2.57
CA GLY A 200 -0.73 13.65 3.12
C GLY A 200 -1.67 14.62 2.40
N GLY A 201 -1.36 15.92 2.34
CA GLY A 201 -2.19 16.93 1.67
C GLY A 201 -1.87 17.21 0.20
N GLY A 202 -1.06 16.38 -0.45
CA GLY A 202 -0.57 16.62 -1.82
C GLY A 202 -1.16 15.66 -2.84
N ALA A 203 -0.65 15.76 -4.08
CA ALA A 203 -0.91 14.76 -5.10
C ALA A 203 -0.50 13.36 -4.60
N ARG A 204 -1.32 12.38 -4.94
CA ARG A 204 -1.09 10.97 -4.67
C ARG A 204 -0.38 10.33 -5.85
N GLY A 205 0.18 9.17 -5.61
CA GLY A 205 0.89 8.41 -6.61
C GLY A 205 0.86 6.93 -6.30
N ALA A 206 1.66 6.20 -7.07
CA ALA A 206 1.91 4.79 -6.85
C ALA A 206 3.41 4.56 -6.70
N ARG A 207 3.77 3.53 -5.95
CA ARG A 207 5.10 2.95 -5.93
C ARG A 207 4.99 1.44 -6.01
N TRP A 208 6.01 0.82 -6.57
CA TRP A 208 6.07 -0.62 -6.71
C TRP A 208 7.07 -1.23 -5.72
N TYR A 209 6.76 -2.45 -5.30
CA TYR A 209 7.59 -3.29 -4.44
C TYR A 209 7.54 -4.72 -4.98
N ALA A 210 8.71 -5.28 -5.25
CA ALA A 210 8.89 -6.63 -5.78
C ALA A 210 9.74 -7.42 -4.79
N SER A 211 9.29 -8.61 -4.40
CA SER A 211 10.04 -9.49 -3.50
C SER A 211 9.81 -10.94 -3.88
N THR A 212 10.90 -11.69 -4.03
CA THR A 212 10.84 -13.14 -4.24
C THR A 212 11.85 -13.85 -3.37
N ARG A 213 11.53 -15.10 -3.00
CA ARG A 213 12.39 -15.97 -2.20
C ARG A 213 12.55 -17.30 -2.92
N GLN A 214 13.77 -17.79 -2.98
CA GLN A 214 14.10 -19.05 -3.63
C GLN A 214 15.15 -19.82 -2.85
N GLY A 215 15.03 -21.14 -2.85
CA GLY A 215 16.09 -22.02 -2.37
C GLY A 215 17.28 -21.92 -3.32
N ILE A 216 18.50 -21.94 -2.77
CA ILE A 216 19.75 -21.90 -3.53
C ILE A 216 20.69 -22.98 -3.01
N THR A 217 21.65 -23.38 -3.83
CA THR A 217 22.80 -24.17 -3.35
C THR A 217 23.77 -23.24 -2.64
N ALA A 218 24.19 -23.60 -1.42
CA ALA A 218 25.15 -22.80 -0.66
C ALA A 218 26.50 -22.74 -1.40
N ALA A 219 26.96 -21.54 -1.71
CA ALA A 219 28.28 -21.30 -2.30
C ALA A 219 29.02 -20.21 -1.49
N PRO A 220 30.26 -20.48 -1.02
CA PRO A 220 30.97 -19.58 -0.10
C PRO A 220 31.39 -18.25 -0.74
N ASP A 221 31.50 -18.19 -2.06
CA ASP A 221 31.88 -17.00 -2.84
C ASP A 221 30.68 -16.26 -3.46
N LEU A 222 29.45 -16.74 -3.24
CA LEU A 222 28.24 -16.20 -3.87
C LEU A 222 28.07 -14.70 -3.64
N LYS A 223 28.29 -14.24 -2.40
CA LYS A 223 28.20 -12.81 -2.06
C LYS A 223 29.17 -11.99 -2.91
N GLN A 224 30.43 -12.42 -3.03
CA GLN A 224 31.43 -11.69 -3.81
C GLN A 224 31.07 -11.67 -5.30
N ARG A 225 30.64 -12.80 -5.86
CA ARG A 225 30.21 -12.88 -7.26
C ARG A 225 29.02 -11.95 -7.56
N VAL A 226 28.08 -11.81 -6.62
CA VAL A 226 26.96 -10.86 -6.75
C VAL A 226 27.46 -9.41 -6.68
N LEU A 227 28.39 -9.10 -5.77
CA LEU A 227 29.00 -7.76 -5.70
C LEU A 227 29.74 -7.42 -7.00
N ASP A 228 30.50 -8.35 -7.55
CA ASP A 228 31.25 -8.14 -8.80
C ASP A 228 30.32 -7.96 -10.00
N TYR A 229 29.15 -8.61 -9.98
CA TYR A 229 28.13 -8.49 -11.02
C TYR A 229 27.36 -7.17 -10.97
N LEU A 230 27.01 -6.72 -9.76
CA LEU A 230 26.39 -5.41 -9.53
C LEU A 230 27.46 -4.33 -9.76
N GLY A 231 27.78 -4.11 -11.04
CA GLY A 231 28.87 -3.27 -11.50
C GLY A 231 28.66 -1.77 -11.26
N PRO A 232 29.41 -0.89 -11.95
CA PRO A 232 29.50 0.53 -11.60
C PRO A 232 28.20 1.33 -11.75
N GLU A 233 27.18 0.77 -12.40
CA GLU A 233 25.84 1.37 -12.49
C GLU A 233 25.06 1.30 -11.17
N TRP A 234 25.50 0.47 -10.23
CA TRP A 234 24.91 0.31 -8.91
C TRP A 234 25.85 0.85 -7.83
N THR A 235 25.30 1.63 -6.90
CA THR A 235 25.98 1.97 -5.65
C THR A 235 25.69 0.85 -4.65
N VAL A 236 26.70 0.04 -4.35
CA VAL A 236 26.55 -1.16 -3.51
C VAL A 236 27.04 -0.89 -2.09
N ASP A 237 26.18 -1.16 -1.11
CA ASP A 237 26.51 -1.26 0.31
C ASP A 237 26.61 -2.75 0.68
N PRO A 238 27.85 -3.28 0.87
CA PRO A 238 28.06 -4.69 1.15
C PRO A 238 27.63 -5.10 2.57
N ARG A 239 27.26 -4.16 3.45
CA ARG A 239 26.88 -4.40 4.86
C ARG A 239 27.78 -5.42 5.57
N GLU A 240 29.05 -5.06 5.80
CA GLU A 240 30.05 -5.97 6.36
C GLU A 240 29.64 -6.61 7.71
N GLY A 241 28.83 -5.91 8.51
CA GLY A 241 28.28 -6.42 9.78
C GLY A 241 27.10 -7.39 9.65
N GLN A 242 26.59 -7.65 8.44
CA GLN A 242 25.47 -8.56 8.17
C GLN A 242 25.89 -9.60 7.11
N PRO A 243 26.50 -10.73 7.55
CA PRO A 243 26.89 -11.80 6.65
C PRO A 243 25.69 -12.28 5.82
N GLY A 244 25.84 -12.27 4.49
CA GLY A 244 24.78 -12.67 3.55
C GLY A 244 23.83 -11.55 3.10
N TYR A 245 23.88 -10.35 3.68
CA TYR A 245 23.08 -9.22 3.20
C TYR A 245 23.92 -8.29 2.31
N LEU A 246 23.31 -7.73 1.27
CA LEU A 246 23.80 -6.57 0.52
C LEU A 246 22.63 -5.69 0.09
N ALA A 247 22.87 -4.38 0.05
CA ALA A 247 21.96 -3.42 -0.57
C ALA A 247 22.66 -2.77 -1.77
N ALA A 248 21.90 -2.47 -2.81
CA ALA A 248 22.35 -1.73 -3.96
C ALA A 248 21.29 -0.70 -4.32
N SER A 249 21.73 0.48 -4.75
CA SER A 249 20.83 1.49 -5.29
C SER A 249 21.33 1.97 -6.64
N ARG A 250 20.39 2.39 -7.48
CA ARG A 250 20.69 2.96 -8.79
C ARG A 250 20.04 4.34 -8.87
N PRO A 251 20.77 5.41 -8.51
CA PRO A 251 20.20 6.76 -8.43
C PRO A 251 19.61 7.26 -9.74
N ALA A 252 20.20 6.90 -10.87
CA ALA A 252 19.73 7.30 -12.20
C ALA A 252 18.27 6.87 -12.47
N ASP A 253 17.84 5.77 -11.87
CA ASP A 253 16.50 5.20 -12.07
C ASP A 253 15.66 5.20 -10.79
N GLN A 254 16.16 5.79 -9.69
CA GLN A 254 15.48 5.86 -8.40
C GLN A 254 15.04 4.48 -7.86
N VAL A 255 15.92 3.49 -8.00
CA VAL A 255 15.66 2.09 -7.58
C VAL A 255 16.50 1.69 -6.39
N GLY A 256 15.85 1.07 -5.41
CA GLY A 256 16.50 0.25 -4.38
C GLY A 256 16.43 -1.24 -4.75
N PHE A 257 17.53 -1.95 -4.53
CA PHE A 257 17.65 -3.39 -4.70
C PHE A 257 18.36 -3.98 -3.48
N THR A 258 17.93 -5.13 -3.00
CA THR A 258 18.51 -5.80 -1.84
C THR A 258 18.55 -7.29 -2.11
N VAL A 259 19.67 -7.91 -1.76
CA VAL A 259 19.83 -9.37 -1.78
C VAL A 259 20.13 -9.82 -0.37
N SER A 260 19.35 -10.77 0.13
CA SER A 260 19.58 -11.44 1.41
C SER A 260 19.80 -12.93 1.17
N LEU A 261 21.01 -13.40 1.45
CA LEU A 261 21.42 -14.79 1.46
C LEU A 261 21.35 -15.30 2.89
N ARG A 262 20.50 -16.30 3.13
CA ARG A 262 20.26 -16.88 4.46
C ARG A 262 20.60 -18.36 4.44
N THR A 263 21.21 -18.84 5.51
CA THR A 263 21.48 -20.27 5.75
C THR A 263 20.88 -20.65 7.10
N PRO A 264 19.57 -20.90 7.18
CA PRO A 264 18.93 -21.29 8.43
C PRO A 264 19.54 -22.59 8.93
N LYS A 265 19.76 -22.72 10.25
CA LYS A 265 20.48 -23.85 10.86
C LYS A 265 19.92 -25.25 10.50
N ASN A 266 18.67 -25.34 10.03
CA ASN A 266 17.96 -26.58 9.70
C ASN A 266 17.21 -26.54 8.36
N ALA A 267 17.48 -25.56 7.49
CA ALA A 267 16.88 -25.48 6.16
C ALA A 267 17.98 -25.23 5.12
N GLY A 268 17.73 -25.57 3.85
CA GLY A 268 18.65 -25.25 2.76
C GLY A 268 18.97 -23.76 2.70
N ALA A 269 20.03 -23.39 1.97
CA ALA A 269 20.33 -21.99 1.74
C ALA A 269 19.18 -21.33 0.96
N GLU A 270 18.88 -20.08 1.29
CA GLU A 270 17.80 -19.29 0.70
C GLU A 270 18.35 -17.95 0.22
N MET A 271 17.81 -17.46 -0.88
CA MET A 271 18.05 -16.11 -1.38
C MET A 271 16.72 -15.37 -1.48
N GLU A 272 16.68 -14.17 -0.90
CA GLU A 272 15.59 -13.21 -1.01
C GLU A 272 16.08 -12.03 -1.85
N LEU A 273 15.34 -11.72 -2.92
CA LEU A 273 15.57 -10.56 -3.78
C LEU A 273 14.44 -9.57 -3.52
N VAL A 274 14.79 -8.35 -3.12
CA VAL A 274 13.84 -7.27 -2.86
C VAL A 274 14.19 -6.08 -3.72
N ALA A 275 13.21 -5.51 -4.41
CA ALA A 275 13.37 -4.31 -5.19
C ALA A 275 12.20 -3.35 -4.96
N ASN A 276 12.47 -2.06 -4.99
CA ASN A 276 11.43 -1.04 -4.88
C ASN A 276 11.79 0.21 -5.69
N GLY A 277 10.76 0.87 -6.21
CA GLY A 277 10.88 2.17 -6.86
C GLY A 277 10.46 3.32 -5.95
N GLU A 278 10.83 4.54 -6.35
CA GLU A 278 10.30 5.76 -5.76
C GLU A 278 8.82 5.97 -6.05
N CYS A 279 8.23 6.94 -5.34
CA CYS A 279 6.85 7.33 -5.54
C CYS A 279 6.71 8.11 -6.85
N VAL A 280 5.89 7.60 -7.77
CA VAL A 280 5.53 8.33 -8.99
C VAL A 280 4.12 8.90 -8.81
N LEU A 281 4.06 10.22 -8.65
CA LEU A 281 2.81 10.95 -8.51
C LEU A 281 1.99 10.88 -9.80
N VAL A 282 0.66 10.92 -9.67
CA VAL A 282 -0.17 11.28 -10.83
C VAL A 282 0.18 12.72 -11.24
N ALA A 283 0.08 13.03 -12.53
CA ALA A 283 0.36 14.38 -13.03
C ALA A 283 -0.66 15.37 -12.44
N GLY A 284 -0.28 16.07 -11.37
CA GLY A 284 -0.97 17.24 -10.85
C GLY A 284 -0.50 18.52 -11.58
N PRO A 285 -1.26 19.63 -11.48
CA PRO A 285 -0.81 20.95 -11.92
C PRO A 285 0.46 21.41 -11.22
#